data_AF-A0A956Y9F2-F1
#
_entry.id   AF-A0A956Y9F2-F1
#
_cell.length_a   1.000
_cell.length_b   1.000
_cell.length_c   1.000
_cell.angle_alpha   90.00
_cell.angle_beta   90.00
_cell.angle_gamma   90.00
#
_symmetry.space_group_name_H-M   'P 1'
#
loop_
_entity.id
_entity.type
_entity.pdbx_description
1 polymer ?
#
loop_
_entity_poly.entity_id
_entity_poly.type
_entity_poly.pdbx_seq_one_letter_code
_entity_poly.pdbx_strand_id
1 'polypeptide(L)'
;MFPDDRVLVGVINRKRDVQTLLKHHWYRIPEDKMPFGVYAEYIAFFLSGSAAKAYGDSGIYLYGRRKGFELAQRKVLLPNEPNHKNAERRYYKVQLHAIEEKQPPLLNNEKRTISFIYTTWDRFIKAEKLSDLYSHEDYFVDRIYHALRDRRVRVSRFWDADREYTGTGAHIRVLCEQGAMIAATEPGEDVDVYIERRMSEDALLAKVLTAIRDKGGPAVLSVPYE
;
A
#
# COMPACT_ATOMS: atom_id res chain seq x y z
N MET A 1 5.31 12.50 -19.00
CA MET A 1 5.67 11.75 -17.78
C MET A 1 7.14 11.46 -17.84
N PHE A 2 7.84 11.63 -16.73
CA PHE A 2 9.24 11.23 -16.59
C PHE A 2 9.31 9.78 -16.09
N PRO A 3 10.34 9.00 -16.46
CA PRO A 3 10.49 7.62 -16.02
C PRO A 3 10.37 7.42 -14.50
N ASP A 4 10.90 8.37 -13.74
CA ASP A 4 10.96 8.32 -12.27
C ASP A 4 9.75 8.97 -11.59
N ASP A 5 8.74 9.45 -12.35
CA ASP A 5 7.49 9.94 -11.76
C ASP A 5 6.88 8.84 -10.88
N ARG A 6 6.49 9.17 -9.66
CA ARG A 6 5.96 8.19 -8.71
C ARG A 6 4.51 7.89 -9.05
N VAL A 7 4.20 6.60 -9.13
CA VAL A 7 2.86 6.08 -9.34
C VAL A 7 2.44 5.33 -8.09
N LEU A 8 1.29 5.70 -7.53
CA LEU A 8 0.65 4.94 -6.47
C LEU A 8 -0.53 4.16 -7.06
N VAL A 9 -0.49 2.84 -6.95
CA VAL A 9 -1.62 1.98 -7.28
C VAL A 9 -2.55 1.93 -6.07
N GLY A 10 -3.73 2.54 -6.20
CA GLY A 10 -4.84 2.43 -5.26
C GLY A 10 -5.76 1.27 -5.58
N VAL A 11 -6.60 0.89 -4.60
CA VAL A 11 -7.56 -0.21 -4.72
C VAL A 11 -8.99 0.32 -4.70
N ILE A 12 -9.82 -0.13 -5.65
CA ILE A 12 -11.26 0.14 -5.70
C ILE A 12 -12.02 -1.18 -5.85
N ASN A 13 -12.89 -1.50 -4.89
CA ASN A 13 -13.68 -2.75 -4.89
C ASN A 13 -15.20 -2.55 -5.11
N ARG A 14 -15.66 -1.29 -5.12
CA ARG A 14 -17.08 -0.92 -5.24
C ARG A 14 -17.34 -0.15 -6.53
N LYS A 15 -18.35 -0.58 -7.30
CA LYS A 15 -18.80 0.11 -8.54
C LYS A 15 -19.04 1.61 -8.33
N ARG A 16 -19.69 1.99 -7.22
CA ARG A 16 -19.97 3.39 -6.89
C ARG A 16 -18.71 4.25 -6.75
N ASP A 17 -17.60 3.66 -6.29
CA ASP A 17 -16.35 4.39 -6.08
C ASP A 17 -15.65 4.65 -7.42
N VAL A 18 -15.77 3.72 -8.38
CA VAL A 18 -15.38 3.95 -9.78
C VAL A 18 -16.23 5.05 -10.42
N GLN A 19 -17.55 5.06 -10.17
CA GLN A 19 -18.42 6.12 -10.66
C GLN A 19 -18.03 7.49 -10.10
N THR A 20 -17.70 7.57 -8.81
CA THR A 20 -17.18 8.80 -8.20
C THR A 20 -15.86 9.22 -8.83
N LEU A 21 -14.93 8.28 -9.04
CA LEU A 21 -13.65 8.54 -9.69
C LEU A 21 -13.85 9.14 -11.08
N LEU A 22 -14.66 8.51 -11.94
CA LEU A 22 -14.87 8.93 -13.33
C LEU A 22 -15.69 10.22 -13.43
N LYS A 23 -16.66 10.44 -12.55
CA LYS A 23 -17.55 11.62 -12.60
C LYS A 23 -16.96 12.85 -11.91
N HIS A 24 -16.27 12.65 -10.79
CA HIS A 24 -15.82 13.73 -9.91
C HIS A 24 -14.30 13.87 -9.83
N HIS A 25 -13.54 13.00 -10.51
CA HIS A 25 -12.08 13.03 -10.59
C HIS A 25 -11.40 13.10 -9.23
N TRP A 26 -11.84 12.28 -8.28
CA TRP A 26 -11.13 12.13 -7.02
C TRP A 26 -11.19 10.69 -6.49
N TYR A 27 -10.18 10.34 -5.70
CA TYR A 27 -10.05 9.07 -5.00
C TYR A 27 -9.71 9.30 -3.53
N ARG A 28 -10.14 8.41 -2.65
CA ARG A 28 -9.84 8.49 -1.21
C ARG A 28 -8.83 7.45 -0.78
N ILE A 29 -7.89 7.86 0.05
CA ILE A 29 -6.90 6.99 0.66
C ILE A 29 -7.00 7.13 2.18
N PRO A 30 -7.15 6.05 2.96
CA PRO A 30 -7.10 6.12 4.41
C PRO A 30 -5.78 6.76 4.88
N GLU A 31 -5.83 7.72 5.80
CA GLU A 31 -4.62 8.39 6.29
C GLU A 31 -3.63 7.42 6.94
N ASP A 32 -4.14 6.41 7.66
CA ASP A 32 -3.34 5.36 8.31
C ASP A 32 -2.56 4.46 7.32
N LYS A 33 -2.87 4.55 6.02
CA LYS A 33 -2.15 3.85 4.94
C LYS A 33 -1.08 4.71 4.28
N MET A 34 -1.08 6.01 4.54
CA MET A 34 -0.14 6.98 3.98
C MET A 34 0.35 7.91 5.09
N PRO A 35 1.12 7.39 6.06
CA PRO A 35 1.49 8.13 7.27
C PRO A 35 2.32 9.38 6.99
N PHE A 36 3.04 9.40 5.86
CA PHE A 36 3.86 10.55 5.46
C PHE A 36 3.14 11.49 4.48
N GLY A 37 1.97 11.11 3.96
CA GLY A 37 1.27 11.83 2.90
C GLY A 37 1.19 11.03 1.60
N VAL A 38 0.52 11.61 0.58
CA VAL A 38 0.36 10.98 -0.73
C VAL A 38 1.42 11.52 -1.69
N TYR A 39 2.60 10.92 -1.68
CA TYR A 39 3.74 11.30 -2.52
C TYR A 39 3.73 10.53 -3.84
N ALA A 40 2.77 10.87 -4.69
CA ALA A 40 2.69 10.34 -6.04
C ALA A 40 2.23 11.41 -7.02
N GLU A 41 2.89 11.47 -8.17
CA GLU A 41 2.50 12.30 -9.32
C GLU A 41 1.27 11.71 -10.01
N TYR A 42 1.14 10.38 -10.01
CA TYR A 42 0.05 9.64 -10.65
C TYR A 42 -0.58 8.63 -9.70
N ILE A 43 -1.90 8.45 -9.82
CA ILE A 43 -2.62 7.37 -9.13
C ILE A 43 -3.18 6.43 -10.17
N ALA A 44 -2.83 5.15 -10.08
CA ALA A 44 -3.44 4.08 -10.86
C ALA A 44 -4.46 3.32 -10.00
N PHE A 45 -5.43 2.66 -10.64
CA PHE A 45 -6.55 2.03 -9.92
C PHE A 45 -6.67 0.55 -10.25
N PHE A 46 -6.33 -0.28 -9.27
CA PHE A 46 -6.68 -1.68 -9.30
C PHE A 46 -8.14 -1.87 -8.94
N LEU A 47 -8.91 -2.39 -9.90
CA LEU A 47 -10.32 -2.65 -9.78
C LEU A 47 -10.54 -4.12 -9.42
N SER A 48 -11.38 -4.37 -8.42
CA SER A 48 -11.75 -5.73 -8.01
C SER A 48 -13.22 -5.81 -7.58
N GLY A 49 -13.72 -7.02 -7.33
CA GLY A 49 -15.10 -7.23 -6.90
C GLY A 49 -16.12 -6.57 -7.83
N SER A 50 -17.03 -5.76 -7.28
CA SER A 50 -18.05 -5.10 -8.10
C SER A 50 -17.51 -3.98 -9.01
N ALA A 51 -16.34 -3.42 -8.71
CA ALA A 51 -15.70 -2.39 -9.54
C ALA A 51 -15.16 -2.94 -10.86
N ALA A 52 -14.68 -4.18 -10.84
CA ALA A 52 -14.12 -4.88 -11.99
C ALA A 52 -15.18 -5.38 -12.99
N LYS A 53 -16.46 -5.49 -12.59
CA LYS A 53 -17.50 -6.11 -13.43
C LYS A 53 -17.67 -5.47 -14.82
N ALA A 54 -17.48 -4.16 -14.93
CA ALA A 54 -17.58 -3.46 -16.22
C ALA A 54 -16.39 -3.73 -17.15
N TYR A 55 -15.28 -4.25 -16.60
CA TYR A 55 -14.02 -4.50 -17.29
C TYR A 55 -13.75 -6.00 -17.54
N GLY A 56 -14.70 -6.87 -17.17
CA GLY A 56 -14.60 -8.32 -17.32
C GLY A 56 -13.89 -9.04 -16.18
N ASP A 57 -12.74 -8.54 -15.72
CA ASP A 57 -11.97 -9.13 -14.62
C ASP A 57 -11.28 -8.06 -13.75
N SER A 58 -10.64 -8.49 -12.66
CA SER A 58 -9.82 -7.64 -11.81
C SER A 58 -8.49 -7.28 -12.47
N GLY A 59 -8.05 -6.04 -12.25
CA GLY A 59 -6.87 -5.50 -12.92
C GLY A 59 -6.76 -3.99 -12.81
N ILE A 60 -5.70 -3.44 -13.41
CA ILE A 60 -5.48 -2.00 -13.51
C ILE A 60 -5.84 -1.53 -14.91
N TYR A 61 -6.89 -0.73 -14.98
CA TYR A 61 -7.47 -0.22 -16.23
C TYR A 61 -7.35 1.29 -16.34
N LEU A 62 -7.28 1.98 -15.21
CA LEU A 62 -7.42 3.43 -15.14
C LEU A 62 -6.25 4.02 -14.35
N TYR A 63 -5.85 5.23 -14.72
CA TYR A 63 -4.97 6.07 -13.93
C TYR A 63 -5.31 7.55 -14.12
N GLY A 64 -4.77 8.42 -13.27
CA GLY A 64 -4.91 9.86 -13.43
C GLY A 64 -3.79 10.61 -12.74
N ARG A 65 -3.40 11.74 -13.31
CA ARG A 65 -2.40 12.64 -12.70
C ARG A 65 -3.00 13.31 -11.46
N ARG A 66 -2.27 13.33 -10.35
CA ARG A 66 -2.65 14.05 -9.14
C ARG A 66 -2.66 15.56 -9.41
N LYS A 67 -3.80 16.20 -9.12
CA LYS A 67 -3.97 17.65 -9.14
C LYS A 67 -3.73 18.27 -7.76
N GLY A 68 -4.10 17.56 -6.70
CA GLY A 68 -3.99 18.01 -5.33
C GLY A 68 -4.48 16.94 -4.36
N PHE A 69 -4.42 17.24 -3.07
CA PHE A 69 -5.12 16.46 -2.05
C PHE A 69 -5.54 17.35 -0.89
N GLU A 70 -6.58 16.94 -0.18
CA GLU A 70 -7.00 17.51 1.10
C GLU A 70 -7.28 16.39 2.10
N LEU A 71 -7.13 16.67 3.40
CA LEU A 71 -7.48 15.73 4.46
C LEU A 71 -8.90 15.99 4.93
N ALA A 72 -9.74 14.96 4.93
CA ALA A 72 -11.14 15.07 5.34
C ALA A 72 -11.62 13.81 6.07
N GLN A 73 -12.65 13.96 6.89
CA GLN A 73 -13.32 12.81 7.51
C GLN A 73 -14.18 12.07 6.49
N ARG A 74 -14.33 10.74 6.66
CA ARG A 74 -15.13 9.91 5.76
C ARG A 74 -16.57 10.42 5.61
N LYS A 75 -17.22 10.83 6.70
CA LYS A 75 -18.61 11.33 6.66
C LYS A 75 -18.78 12.57 5.78
N VAL A 76 -17.73 13.39 5.65
CA VAL A 76 -17.72 14.56 4.76
C VAL A 76 -17.57 14.12 3.30
N LEU A 77 -16.70 13.14 3.05
CA LEU A 77 -16.48 12.61 1.69
C LEU A 77 -17.64 11.73 1.18
N LEU A 78 -18.36 11.09 2.08
CA LEU A 78 -19.44 10.14 1.82
C LEU A 78 -20.64 10.46 2.72
N PRO A 79 -21.37 11.55 2.45
CA PRO A 79 -22.45 12.05 3.32
C PRO A 79 -23.62 11.06 3.46
N ASN A 80 -23.78 10.15 2.51
CA ASN A 80 -24.82 9.11 2.55
C ASN A 80 -24.47 7.91 3.46
N GLU A 81 -23.31 7.92 4.14
CA GLU A 81 -22.90 6.87 5.07
C GLU A 81 -22.49 7.41 6.46
N PRO A 82 -23.32 8.23 7.13
CA PRO A 82 -22.92 8.94 8.34
C PRO A 82 -22.65 7.98 9.52
N ASN A 83 -23.37 6.84 9.60
CA ASN A 83 -23.24 5.86 10.68
C ASN A 83 -22.24 4.74 10.36
N HIS A 84 -21.38 4.90 9.35
CA HIS A 84 -20.36 3.90 9.04
C HIS A 84 -19.35 3.80 10.19
N LYS A 85 -18.88 2.60 10.53
CA LYS A 85 -17.84 2.36 11.56
C LYS A 85 -16.54 3.18 11.44
N ASN A 86 -16.34 3.82 10.28
CA ASN A 86 -15.16 4.61 9.94
C ASN A 86 -15.54 6.06 9.60
N ALA A 87 -16.75 6.52 9.96
CA ALA A 87 -17.27 7.85 9.60
C ALA A 87 -16.36 8.98 10.06
N GLU A 88 -15.78 8.84 11.26
CA GLU A 88 -14.85 9.82 11.86
C GLU A 88 -13.40 9.65 11.42
N ARG A 89 -13.04 8.54 10.74
CA ARG A 89 -11.67 8.33 10.27
C ARG A 89 -11.30 9.33 9.19
N ARG A 90 -10.03 9.75 9.21
CA ARG A 90 -9.44 10.68 8.23
C ARG A 90 -9.00 9.95 6.97
N TYR A 91 -9.21 10.61 5.84
CA TYR A 91 -8.85 10.16 4.51
C TYR A 91 -8.24 11.32 3.74
N TYR A 92 -7.22 11.04 2.94
CA TYR A 92 -6.81 11.94 1.87
C TYR A 92 -7.83 11.83 0.73
N LYS A 93 -8.44 12.95 0.36
CA LYS A 93 -9.20 13.08 -0.89
C LYS A 93 -8.25 13.62 -1.94
N VAL A 94 -7.75 12.73 -2.78
CA VAL A 94 -6.82 13.03 -3.87
C VAL A 94 -7.62 13.48 -5.08
N GLN A 95 -7.50 14.75 -5.47
CA GLN A 95 -8.09 15.26 -6.71
C GLN A 95 -7.17 14.92 -7.88
N LEU A 96 -7.77 14.57 -9.00
CA LEU A 96 -7.10 14.09 -10.20
C LEU A 96 -7.44 14.99 -11.38
N HIS A 97 -6.57 14.99 -12.38
CA HIS A 97 -6.91 15.43 -13.72
C HIS A 97 -7.87 14.42 -14.39
N ALA A 98 -8.09 14.55 -15.69
CA ALA A 98 -8.87 13.57 -16.45
C ALA A 98 -8.32 12.14 -16.21
N ILE A 99 -9.23 11.19 -16.09
CA ILE A 99 -8.88 9.77 -15.93
C ILE A 99 -8.57 9.19 -17.31
N GLU A 100 -7.43 8.54 -17.39
CA GLU A 100 -6.88 7.93 -18.60
C GLU A 100 -6.92 6.40 -18.48
N GLU A 101 -6.98 5.72 -19.63
CA GLU A 101 -6.91 4.26 -19.68
C GLU A 101 -5.46 3.78 -19.75
N LYS A 102 -5.12 2.75 -18.97
CA LYS A 102 -3.86 2.03 -19.13
C LYS A 102 -3.98 1.10 -20.33
N GLN A 103 -3.13 1.27 -21.33
CA GLN A 103 -3.09 0.44 -22.52
C GLN A 103 -1.71 -0.23 -22.67
N PRO A 104 -1.61 -1.57 -22.67
CA PRO A 104 -2.68 -2.52 -22.33
C PRO A 104 -3.05 -2.47 -20.83
N PRO A 105 -4.28 -2.89 -20.46
CA PRO A 105 -4.64 -3.04 -19.05
C PRO A 105 -3.78 -4.13 -18.39
N LEU A 106 -3.57 -4.00 -17.08
CA LEU A 106 -2.78 -4.97 -16.31
C LEU A 106 -3.72 -5.93 -15.57
N LEU A 107 -3.91 -7.14 -16.10
CA LEU A 107 -4.87 -8.11 -15.57
C LEU A 107 -4.34 -8.86 -14.34
N ASN A 108 -5.24 -9.25 -13.45
CA ASN A 108 -4.93 -10.04 -12.25
C ASN A 108 -5.06 -11.55 -12.50
N ASN A 109 -4.36 -12.07 -13.50
CA ASN A 109 -4.45 -13.49 -13.89
C ASN A 109 -4.08 -14.45 -12.74
N GLU A 110 -3.17 -14.03 -11.87
CA GLU A 110 -2.70 -14.78 -10.70
C GLU A 110 -3.65 -14.69 -9.48
N LYS A 111 -4.78 -13.96 -9.61
CA LYS A 111 -5.78 -13.76 -8.55
C LYS A 111 -5.19 -13.22 -7.24
N ARG A 112 -4.19 -12.34 -7.35
CA ARG A 112 -3.54 -11.71 -6.20
C ARG A 112 -4.51 -10.76 -5.51
N THR A 113 -4.50 -10.80 -4.19
CA THR A 113 -5.05 -9.71 -3.37
C THR A 113 -3.95 -8.68 -3.24
N ILE A 114 -4.16 -7.50 -3.82
CA ILE A 114 -3.19 -6.41 -3.68
C ILE A 114 -3.65 -5.40 -2.64
N SER A 115 -2.68 -4.72 -2.05
CA SER A 115 -2.88 -3.51 -1.27
C SER A 115 -2.41 -2.31 -2.10
N PHE A 116 -2.08 -1.18 -1.45
CA PHE A 116 -1.44 -0.08 -2.15
C PHE A 116 -0.07 -0.52 -2.68
N ILE A 117 0.35 -0.05 -3.86
CA ILE A 117 1.69 -0.33 -4.41
C ILE A 117 2.31 0.99 -4.83
N TYR A 118 3.50 1.30 -4.30
CA TYR A 118 4.32 2.36 -4.86
C TYR A 118 5.19 1.81 -5.97
N THR A 119 5.22 2.53 -7.10
CA THR A 119 6.03 2.18 -8.26
C THR A 119 6.47 3.44 -9.00
N THR A 120 7.27 3.27 -10.03
CA THR A 120 7.70 4.35 -10.93
C THR A 120 6.89 4.30 -12.22
N TRP A 121 6.84 5.42 -12.92
CA TRP A 121 6.13 5.53 -14.18
C TRP A 121 6.65 4.53 -15.20
N ASP A 122 7.98 4.35 -15.28
CA ASP A 122 8.60 3.43 -16.23
C ASP A 122 8.24 1.94 -15.96
N ARG A 123 8.16 1.53 -14.69
CA ARG A 123 7.67 0.20 -14.31
C ARG A 123 6.18 0.06 -14.61
N PHE A 124 5.39 1.08 -14.27
CA PHE A 124 3.94 1.07 -14.50
C PHE A 124 3.56 0.88 -15.97
N ILE A 125 4.21 1.61 -16.88
CA ILE A 125 3.96 1.50 -18.33
C ILE A 125 4.46 0.17 -18.91
N LYS A 126 5.62 -0.33 -18.46
CA LYS A 126 6.23 -1.58 -18.95
C LYS A 126 5.64 -2.85 -18.32
N ALA A 127 4.89 -2.74 -17.22
CA ALA A 127 4.36 -3.90 -16.51
C ALA A 127 3.42 -4.75 -17.38
N GLU A 128 3.73 -6.04 -17.46
CA GLU A 128 2.93 -7.07 -18.14
C GLU A 128 2.13 -7.91 -17.14
N LYS A 129 2.62 -8.02 -15.90
CA LYS A 129 1.93 -8.64 -14.76
C LYS A 129 2.03 -7.75 -13.51
N LEU A 130 1.14 -7.98 -12.54
CA LEU A 130 1.08 -7.18 -11.30
C LEU A 130 2.39 -7.20 -10.49
N SER A 131 3.17 -8.28 -10.58
CA SER A 131 4.46 -8.37 -9.88
C SER A 131 5.52 -7.43 -10.45
N ASP A 132 5.40 -6.99 -11.71
CA ASP A 132 6.34 -6.04 -12.33
C ASP A 132 6.20 -4.62 -11.78
N LEU A 133 5.11 -4.33 -11.05
CA LEU A 133 4.91 -3.03 -10.40
C LEU A 133 5.80 -2.86 -9.17
N TYR A 134 6.20 -3.95 -8.53
CA TYR A 134 7.01 -3.85 -7.32
C TYR A 134 8.47 -3.61 -7.71
N SER A 135 9.17 -2.77 -6.94
CA SER A 135 10.63 -2.93 -6.89
C SER A 135 10.96 -4.32 -6.34
N HIS A 136 12.15 -4.84 -6.63
CA HIS A 136 12.54 -6.13 -6.07
C HIS A 136 12.48 -6.10 -4.55
N GLU A 137 12.91 -4.99 -3.94
CA GLU A 137 12.93 -4.73 -2.50
C GLU A 137 11.51 -4.76 -1.90
N ASP A 138 10.59 -3.98 -2.48
CA ASP A 138 9.21 -3.85 -2.01
C ASP A 138 8.47 -5.20 -2.05
N TYR A 139 8.76 -6.05 -3.03
CA TYR A 139 8.13 -7.36 -3.17
C TYR A 139 8.45 -8.31 -1.99
N PHE A 140 9.68 -8.30 -1.48
CA PHE A 140 10.03 -9.12 -0.31
C PHE A 140 9.33 -8.63 0.95
N VAL A 141 9.31 -7.32 1.16
CA VAL A 141 8.68 -6.69 2.33
C VAL A 141 7.15 -6.90 2.32
N ASP A 142 6.52 -6.79 1.14
CA ASP A 142 5.08 -7.03 0.97
C ASP A 142 4.69 -8.46 1.38
N ARG A 143 5.43 -9.47 0.90
CA ARG A 143 5.19 -10.88 1.25
C ARG A 143 5.34 -11.16 2.74
N ILE A 144 6.42 -10.69 3.37
CA ILE A 144 6.64 -10.89 4.82
C ILE A 144 5.57 -10.18 5.65
N TYR A 145 5.18 -8.96 5.25
CA TYR A 145 4.07 -8.25 5.89
C TYR A 145 2.78 -9.08 5.85
N HIS A 146 2.43 -9.65 4.70
CA HIS A 146 1.23 -10.49 4.57
C HIS A 146 1.33 -11.76 5.42
N ALA A 147 2.47 -12.45 5.39
CA ALA A 147 2.69 -13.65 6.20
C ALA A 147 2.61 -13.40 7.72
N LEU A 148 3.05 -12.23 8.19
CA LEU A 148 2.91 -11.79 9.58
C LEU A 148 1.46 -11.44 9.93
N ARG A 149 0.74 -10.78 9.02
CA ARG A 149 -0.68 -10.42 9.20
C ARG A 149 -1.57 -11.66 9.29
N ASP A 150 -1.30 -12.69 8.50
CA ASP A 150 -2.02 -13.97 8.55
C ASP A 150 -1.83 -14.67 9.91
N ARG A 151 -0.68 -14.43 10.55
CA ARG A 151 -0.35 -14.87 11.92
C ARG A 151 -0.82 -13.91 13.01
N ARG A 152 -1.65 -12.91 12.65
CA ARG A 152 -2.21 -11.89 13.56
C ARG A 152 -1.16 -11.00 14.24
N VAL A 153 0.06 -10.92 13.72
CA VAL A 153 1.07 -9.98 14.21
C VAL A 153 0.73 -8.57 13.71
N ARG A 154 0.74 -7.60 14.62
CA ARG A 154 0.60 -6.18 14.25
C ARG A 154 1.92 -5.69 13.69
N VAL A 155 1.94 -5.42 12.40
CA VAL A 155 3.11 -5.00 11.65
C VAL A 155 2.78 -3.74 10.84
N SER A 156 3.73 -2.82 10.77
CA SER A 156 3.73 -1.68 9.84
C SER A 156 4.70 -2.00 8.70
N ARG A 157 4.36 -1.55 7.49
CA ARG A 157 5.18 -1.71 6.30
C ARG A 157 5.49 -0.35 5.71
N PHE A 158 6.72 -0.20 5.24
CA PHE A 158 7.23 0.98 4.56
C PHE A 158 7.86 0.55 3.24
N TRP A 159 7.62 1.33 2.20
CA TRP A 159 8.12 1.09 0.85
C TRP A 159 9.46 1.78 0.64
N ASP A 160 10.20 1.38 -0.39
CA ASP A 160 11.44 2.09 -0.75
C ASP A 160 11.17 3.57 -1.11
N ALA A 161 9.98 3.87 -1.65
CA ALA A 161 9.52 5.24 -1.88
C ALA A 161 9.41 6.09 -0.60
N ASP A 162 9.33 5.46 0.58
CA ASP A 162 9.30 6.15 1.88
C ASP A 162 10.71 6.46 2.43
N ARG A 163 11.78 6.01 1.75
CA ARG A 163 13.19 6.12 2.19
C ARG A 163 13.58 7.51 2.66
N GLU A 164 13.15 8.54 1.94
CA GLU A 164 13.47 9.94 2.27
C GLU A 164 12.96 10.34 3.68
N TYR A 165 11.89 9.70 4.15
CA TYR A 165 11.28 9.94 5.47
C TYR A 165 11.76 8.95 6.53
N THR A 166 12.02 7.71 6.13
CA THR A 166 12.36 6.62 7.06
C THR A 166 13.85 6.46 7.29
N GLY A 167 14.71 7.00 6.42
CA GLY A 167 16.16 6.81 6.44
C GLY A 167 16.63 5.40 6.03
N THR A 168 15.69 4.49 5.79
CA THR A 168 15.92 3.07 5.46
C THR A 168 15.08 2.72 4.24
N GLY A 169 15.61 1.89 3.34
CA GLY A 169 14.85 1.34 2.21
C GLY A 169 13.63 0.51 2.64
N ALA A 170 13.02 -0.23 1.71
CA ALA A 170 11.82 -1.02 2.01
C ALA A 170 11.99 -1.89 3.27
N HIS A 171 11.06 -1.79 4.22
CA HIS A 171 11.16 -2.48 5.50
C HIS A 171 9.82 -2.71 6.20
N ILE A 172 9.81 -3.63 7.15
CA ILE A 172 8.73 -3.79 8.12
C ILE A 172 9.18 -3.37 9.52
N ARG A 173 8.22 -2.90 10.31
CA ARG A 173 8.39 -2.57 11.72
C ARG A 173 7.32 -3.27 12.55
N VAL A 174 7.76 -4.04 13.54
CA VAL A 174 6.89 -4.65 14.55
C VAL A 174 7.22 -4.00 15.89
N LEU A 175 6.21 -3.50 16.59
CA LEU A 175 6.41 -3.03 17.96
C LEU A 175 6.46 -4.27 18.86
N CYS A 176 7.56 -4.45 19.58
CA CYS A 176 7.75 -5.52 20.54
C CYS A 176 7.90 -4.94 21.96
N GLU A 177 7.79 -5.79 22.98
CA GLU A 177 7.91 -5.39 24.39
C GLU A 177 9.26 -4.72 24.70
N GLN A 178 10.33 -5.17 24.05
CA GLN A 178 11.71 -4.66 24.23
C GLN A 178 12.14 -3.76 23.06
N GLY A 179 11.21 -2.92 22.58
CA GLY A 179 11.45 -1.97 21.50
C GLY A 179 10.97 -2.46 20.13
N ALA A 180 11.17 -1.63 19.10
CA ALA A 180 10.74 -1.98 17.75
C ALA A 180 11.70 -2.99 17.12
N MET A 181 11.16 -4.04 16.50
CA MET A 181 11.88 -4.91 15.57
C MET A 181 11.77 -4.36 14.16
N ILE A 182 12.90 -4.16 13.48
CA ILE A 182 12.97 -3.68 12.09
C ILE A 182 13.62 -4.75 11.21
N ALA A 183 12.93 -5.10 10.12
CA ALA A 183 13.49 -5.96 9.07
C ALA A 183 13.47 -5.21 7.74
N ALA A 184 14.65 -5.02 7.13
CA ALA A 184 14.84 -4.15 5.97
C ALA A 184 15.63 -4.81 4.85
N THR A 185 15.43 -4.35 3.61
CA THR A 185 16.16 -4.85 2.43
C THR A 185 17.58 -4.29 2.30
N GLU A 186 18.03 -3.52 3.29
CA GLU A 186 19.38 -2.95 3.39
C GLU A 186 19.86 -3.11 4.85
N PRO A 187 21.17 -3.31 5.07
CA PRO A 187 21.73 -3.32 6.42
C PRO A 187 21.76 -1.89 6.99
N GLY A 188 21.71 -1.76 8.31
CA GLY A 188 21.80 -0.48 9.02
C GLY A 188 21.96 -0.70 10.53
N GLU A 189 22.38 0.34 11.26
CA GLU A 189 22.58 0.25 12.71
C GLU A 189 21.30 -0.14 13.47
N ASP A 190 20.14 0.36 13.02
CA ASP A 190 18.83 0.07 13.61
C ASP A 190 18.08 -1.09 12.93
N VAL A 191 18.75 -1.90 12.09
CA VAL A 191 18.13 -3.03 11.38
C VAL A 191 18.43 -4.34 12.09
N ASP A 192 17.41 -4.94 12.70
CA ASP A 192 17.54 -6.22 13.40
C ASP A 192 17.65 -7.41 12.42
N VAL A 193 16.93 -7.34 11.30
CA VAL A 193 16.90 -8.40 10.30
C VAL A 193 17.16 -7.83 8.91
N TYR A 194 18.37 -8.06 8.41
CA TYR A 194 18.65 -7.84 7.00
C TYR A 194 17.95 -8.90 6.14
N ILE A 195 17.11 -8.44 5.21
CA ILE A 195 16.35 -9.23 4.25
C ILE A 195 17.25 -9.52 3.05
N GLU A 196 17.98 -10.64 3.12
CA GLU A 196 18.87 -11.06 2.05
C GLU A 196 18.10 -11.67 0.87
N ARG A 197 18.37 -11.17 -0.34
CA ARG A 197 17.69 -11.59 -1.58
C ARG A 197 17.78 -13.09 -1.90
N ARG A 198 18.79 -13.79 -1.37
CA ARG A 198 19.05 -15.21 -1.65
C ARG A 198 18.32 -16.16 -0.68
N MET A 199 17.73 -15.64 0.39
CA MET A 199 17.02 -16.47 1.36
C MET A 199 15.65 -16.88 0.82
N SER A 200 15.24 -18.12 1.11
CA SER A 200 13.86 -18.53 0.87
C SER A 200 12.91 -17.75 1.77
N GLU A 201 11.65 -17.60 1.33
CA GLU A 201 10.62 -16.89 2.09
C GLU A 201 10.44 -17.49 3.50
N ASP A 202 10.41 -18.82 3.60
CA ASP A 202 10.25 -19.52 4.88
C ASP A 202 11.41 -19.26 5.83
N ALA A 203 12.64 -19.26 5.32
CA ALA A 203 13.82 -18.97 6.12
C ALA A 203 13.82 -17.51 6.60
N LEU A 204 13.41 -16.58 5.74
CA LEU A 204 13.32 -15.17 6.09
C LEU A 204 12.23 -14.93 7.14
N LEU A 205 11.05 -15.51 6.94
CA LEU A 205 9.94 -15.41 7.90
C LEU A 205 10.33 -16.00 9.25
N ALA A 206 11.03 -17.14 9.28
CA ALA A 206 11.53 -17.74 10.51
C ALA A 206 12.54 -16.82 11.25
N LYS A 207 13.44 -16.16 10.49
CA LYS A 207 14.40 -15.18 11.03
C LYS A 207 13.67 -13.98 11.65
N VAL A 208 12.69 -13.42 10.93
CA VAL A 208 11.85 -12.30 11.40
C VAL A 208 11.06 -12.67 12.65
N LEU A 209 10.43 -13.84 12.69
CA LEU A 209 9.70 -14.32 13.87
C LEU A 209 10.61 -14.57 15.07
N THR A 210 11.84 -15.03 14.83
CA THR A 210 12.84 -15.20 15.89
C THR A 210 13.25 -13.85 16.48
N ALA A 211 13.58 -12.87 15.64
CA ALA A 211 13.91 -11.52 16.10
C ALA A 211 12.76 -10.85 16.88
N ILE A 212 11.51 -11.06 16.47
CA ILE A 212 10.32 -10.57 17.21
C ILE A 212 10.29 -11.16 18.62
N ARG A 213 10.52 -12.47 18.74
CA ARG A 213 10.52 -13.18 20.03
C ARG A 213 11.69 -12.74 20.90
N ASP A 214 12.87 -12.54 20.32
CA ASP A 214 14.06 -12.08 21.05
C ASP A 214 13.86 -10.68 21.63
N LYS A 215 13.01 -9.84 21.00
CA LYS A 215 12.55 -8.55 21.54
C LYS A 215 11.32 -8.65 22.46
N GLY A 216 11.06 -9.81 23.06
CA GLY A 216 9.96 -10.00 24.00
C GLY A 216 8.57 -10.19 23.36
N GLY A 217 8.49 -10.38 22.04
CA GLY A 217 7.24 -10.60 21.31
C GLY A 217 6.46 -9.32 20.99
N PRO A 218 5.40 -9.40 20.15
CA PRO A 218 4.63 -8.23 19.73
C PRO A 218 3.96 -7.53 20.92
N ALA A 219 4.19 -6.23 21.06
CA ALA A 219 3.65 -5.44 22.15
C ALA A 219 2.11 -5.39 22.09
N VAL A 220 1.46 -5.66 23.21
CA VAL A 220 0.02 -5.47 23.34
C VAL A 220 -0.24 -4.02 23.72
N LEU A 221 -0.47 -3.17 22.72
CA LEU A 221 -0.95 -1.80 22.95
C LEU A 221 -2.40 -1.85 23.44
N SER A 222 -2.59 -1.89 24.76
CA SER A 222 -3.83 -1.54 25.42
C SER A 222 -4.02 -0.03 25.26
N VAL A 223 -4.87 0.38 24.31
CA VAL A 223 -5.37 1.75 24.28
C VAL A 223 -6.34 1.86 25.46
N PRO A 224 -6.08 2.69 26.49
CA PRO A 224 -7.07 2.95 27.51
C PRO A 224 -8.29 3.55 26.82
N TYR A 225 -9.48 3.04 27.11
CA TYR A 225 -10.70 3.77 26.82
C TYR A 225 -10.74 4.96 27.79
N GLU A 226 -10.38 6.14 27.29
CA GLU A 226 -10.82 7.42 27.86
C GLU A 226 -11.86 8.05 26.94
#